data_AF-A0AAD5T1U6-F1
#
_entry.id   AF-A0AAD5T1U6-F1
#
_cell.length_a   1.000
_cell.length_b   1.000
_cell.length_c   1.000
_cell.angle_alpha   90.00
_cell.angle_beta   90.00
_cell.angle_gamma   90.00
#
_symmetry.space_group_name_H-M   'P 1'
#
loop_
_entity.id
_entity.type
_entity.pdbx_description
1 polymer ?
#
loop_
_entity_poly.entity_id
_entity_poly.type
_entity_poly.pdbx_seq_one_letter_code
_entity_poly.pdbx_strand_id
1 'polypeptide(L)'
;MNTTANTSSTNGGDKELQIISAVVGSIFCAGILALLVFWARTALHSRSRLRKLNKNNTGDTSEAADAADAHIEPHFTGAEVVRDIVVGLSDGLTVPFALTAGLSSLGNSRFVVVAGMAEIVAGGLSMGLGGYLAGRSEIEHYTAEETRERFEIRNVPEKEEEEIYEIFEPYGMHREDILPLLTRLKEKPELWIEFMMKYELNLEKPNSSRLWISA
;
A
#
# COMPACT_ATOMS: atom_id res chain seq x y z
N MET A 1 -75.51 15.06 -25.75
CA MET A 1 -74.16 15.65 -25.91
C MET A 1 -73.34 15.24 -24.70
N ASN A 2 -72.10 14.79 -24.94
CA ASN A 2 -71.07 14.34 -23.98
C ASN A 2 -71.46 13.09 -23.15
N THR A 3 -70.70 11.98 -23.09
CA THR A 3 -69.26 11.66 -23.21
C THR A 3 -68.53 11.61 -21.87
N THR A 4 -68.15 10.37 -21.53
CA THR A 4 -67.22 9.82 -20.54
C THR A 4 -66.07 10.68 -20.00
N ALA A 5 -65.67 10.44 -18.74
CA ALA A 5 -64.38 9.78 -18.44
C ALA A 5 -64.26 9.35 -16.96
N ASN A 6 -63.77 8.12 -16.71
CA ASN A 6 -63.24 7.68 -15.42
C ASN A 6 -61.86 8.31 -15.17
N THR A 7 -61.55 8.66 -13.92
CA THR A 7 -60.17 8.86 -13.45
C THR A 7 -59.95 8.15 -12.12
N SER A 8 -59.55 6.89 -12.20
CA SER A 8 -59.22 6.05 -11.04
C SER A 8 -57.71 5.82 -10.93
N SER A 9 -57.17 5.99 -9.71
CA SER A 9 -55.93 5.38 -9.21
C SER A 9 -54.58 5.79 -9.85
N THR A 10 -53.83 6.66 -9.15
CA THR A 10 -52.37 6.84 -9.33
C THR A 10 -51.55 6.87 -8.01
N ASN A 11 -52.19 6.96 -6.84
CA ASN A 11 -51.54 7.23 -5.53
C ASN A 11 -50.74 6.05 -4.91
N GLY A 12 -50.50 4.97 -5.69
CA GLY A 12 -49.81 3.77 -5.23
C GLY A 12 -48.31 3.74 -5.60
N GLY A 13 -47.98 4.05 -6.86
CA GLY A 13 -46.61 3.90 -7.38
C GLY A 13 -45.60 4.87 -6.77
N ASP A 14 -46.03 6.10 -6.45
CA ASP A 14 -45.15 7.15 -5.93
C ASP A 14 -44.56 6.80 -4.55
N LYS A 15 -45.26 5.98 -3.76
CA LYS A 15 -44.84 5.58 -2.40
C LYS A 15 -43.80 4.47 -2.42
N GLU A 16 -43.97 3.49 -3.30
CA GLU A 16 -42.96 2.45 -3.57
C GLU A 16 -41.64 3.10 -4.04
N LEU A 17 -41.73 4.04 -4.98
CA LEU A 17 -40.55 4.81 -5.48
C LEU A 17 -39.85 5.62 -4.39
N GLN A 18 -40.61 6.26 -3.48
CA GLN A 18 -40.00 6.95 -2.33
C GLN A 18 -39.28 5.99 -1.39
N ILE A 19 -39.88 4.84 -1.06
CA ILE A 19 -39.27 3.82 -0.19
C ILE A 19 -37.97 3.27 -0.83
N ILE A 20 -38.00 2.95 -2.13
CA ILE A 20 -36.82 2.45 -2.85
C ILE A 20 -35.71 3.51 -2.86
N SER A 21 -36.01 4.78 -3.14
CA SER A 21 -34.99 5.84 -3.12
C SER A 21 -34.41 6.09 -1.71
N ALA A 22 -35.22 5.98 -0.67
CA ALA A 22 -34.77 6.11 0.72
C ALA A 22 -33.90 4.94 1.17
N VAL A 23 -34.25 3.70 0.79
CA VAL A 23 -33.46 2.50 1.10
C VAL A 23 -32.13 2.50 0.35
N VAL A 24 -32.14 2.77 -0.97
CA VAL A 24 -30.91 2.88 -1.77
C VAL A 24 -30.02 4.01 -1.24
N GLY A 25 -30.58 5.19 -0.98
CA GLY A 25 -29.85 6.31 -0.39
C GLY A 25 -29.24 6.00 0.98
N SER A 26 -29.96 5.25 1.82
CA SER A 26 -29.46 4.82 3.14
C SER A 26 -28.32 3.81 3.04
N ILE A 27 -28.40 2.84 2.12
CA ILE A 27 -27.34 1.86 1.87
C ILE A 27 -26.09 2.54 1.30
N PHE A 28 -26.26 3.48 0.36
CA PHE A 28 -25.16 4.23 -0.23
C PHE A 28 -24.47 5.13 0.81
N CYS A 29 -25.27 5.83 1.64
CA CYS A 29 -24.76 6.67 2.71
C CYS A 29 -24.04 5.84 3.79
N ALA A 30 -24.58 4.67 4.17
CA ALA A 30 -23.92 3.75 5.09
C ALA A 30 -22.61 3.16 4.52
N GLY A 31 -22.56 2.83 3.23
CA GLY A 31 -21.35 2.34 2.55
C GLY A 31 -20.25 3.39 2.48
N ILE A 32 -20.59 4.62 2.06
CA ILE A 32 -19.65 5.76 2.03
C ILE A 32 -19.19 6.11 3.45
N LEU A 33 -20.09 6.10 4.44
CA LEU A 33 -19.73 6.35 5.83
C LEU A 33 -18.82 5.24 6.39
N ALA A 34 -19.04 3.97 6.03
CA ALA A 34 -18.17 2.87 6.42
C ALA A 34 -16.77 2.98 5.79
N LEU A 35 -16.68 3.32 4.51
CA LEU A 35 -15.41 3.59 3.80
C LEU A 35 -14.67 4.80 4.40
N LEU A 36 -15.38 5.91 4.65
CA LEU A 36 -14.81 7.09 5.28
C LEU A 36 -14.39 6.84 6.74
N VAL A 37 -15.14 6.04 7.50
CA VAL A 37 -14.76 5.65 8.88
C VAL A 37 -13.56 4.70 8.87
N PHE A 38 -13.49 3.75 7.93
CA PHE A 38 -12.33 2.88 7.77
C PHE A 38 -11.07 3.69 7.41
N TRP A 39 -11.17 4.55 6.39
CA TRP A 39 -10.10 5.44 5.92
C TRP A 39 -9.67 6.47 6.97
N ALA A 40 -10.62 7.09 7.69
CA ALA A 40 -10.30 8.01 8.79
C ALA A 40 -9.63 7.28 9.96
N ARG A 41 -9.99 6.02 10.23
CA ARG A 41 -9.42 5.21 11.31
C ARG A 41 -7.97 4.78 11.02
N THR A 42 -7.63 4.47 9.76
CA THR A 42 -6.23 4.28 9.35
C THR A 42 -5.46 5.61 9.28
N ALA A 43 -6.05 6.68 8.73
CA ALA A 43 -5.41 7.98 8.60
C ALA A 43 -5.09 8.66 9.95
N LEU A 44 -5.96 8.54 10.96
CA LEU A 44 -5.68 9.08 12.30
C LEU A 44 -4.55 8.32 13.01
N HIS A 45 -4.42 7.02 12.78
CA HIS A 45 -3.36 6.22 13.40
C HIS A 45 -1.96 6.69 12.95
N SER A 46 -1.81 6.94 11.65
CA SER A 46 -0.54 7.40 11.03
C SER A 46 -0.10 8.80 11.50
N ARG A 47 -1.04 9.74 11.71
CA ARG A 47 -0.73 11.13 12.10
C ARG A 47 -0.02 11.29 13.45
N SER A 48 -0.10 10.31 14.34
CA SER A 48 0.49 10.37 15.68
C SER A 48 2.02 10.24 15.67
N ARG A 49 2.61 9.52 14.70
CA ARG A 49 4.07 9.30 14.61
C ARG A 49 4.78 10.43 13.84
N LEU A 50 4.17 10.96 12.79
CA LEU A 50 4.77 11.96 11.89
C LEU A 50 5.23 13.26 12.58
N ARG A 51 4.55 13.69 13.65
CA ARG A 51 4.96 14.90 14.42
C ARG A 51 6.25 14.73 15.23
N LYS A 52 6.73 13.50 15.45
CA LYS A 52 8.01 13.27 16.16
C LYS A 52 9.23 13.28 15.23
N LEU A 53 9.05 13.06 13.93
CA LEU A 53 10.15 12.88 12.97
C LEU A 53 10.58 14.20 12.27
N ASN A 54 9.67 15.15 12.09
CA ASN A 54 9.94 16.46 11.44
C ASN A 54 10.84 17.43 12.23
N LYS A 55 11.64 16.94 13.19
CA LYS A 55 12.54 17.77 14.02
C LYS A 55 14.02 17.45 13.82
N ASN A 56 14.37 16.34 13.15
CA ASN A 56 15.66 15.68 13.36
C ASN A 56 16.52 15.43 12.11
N ASN A 57 16.12 15.77 10.89
CA ASN A 57 16.91 15.35 9.71
C ASN A 57 17.07 16.42 8.60
N THR A 58 18.28 16.97 8.55
CA THR A 58 18.86 17.71 7.41
C THR A 58 20.33 17.28 7.31
N GLY A 59 20.74 16.53 6.29
CA GLY A 59 22.14 16.10 6.12
C GLY A 59 22.39 14.89 5.22
N ASP A 60 22.39 15.15 3.91
CA ASP A 60 23.26 14.62 2.84
C ASP A 60 23.43 13.11 2.51
N THR A 61 23.74 12.88 1.22
CA THR A 61 23.81 11.59 0.51
C THR A 61 24.93 11.60 -0.55
N SER A 62 25.71 10.52 -0.69
CA SER A 62 26.60 10.20 -1.83
C SER A 62 27.18 8.78 -1.60
N GLU A 63 26.81 7.75 -2.38
CA GLU A 63 27.60 7.10 -3.45
C GLU A 63 28.77 6.18 -2.95
N ALA A 64 29.26 5.18 -3.68
CA ALA A 64 29.08 4.85 -5.11
C ALA A 64 28.68 3.37 -5.38
N ALA A 65 29.50 2.65 -6.15
CA ALA A 65 29.21 1.40 -6.87
C ALA A 65 30.51 0.60 -7.15
N ASP A 66 30.43 -0.72 -7.39
CA ASP A 66 31.23 -1.43 -8.41
C ASP A 66 30.56 -2.76 -8.81
N ALA A 67 30.96 -3.35 -9.95
CA ALA A 67 30.25 -4.43 -10.64
C ALA A 67 31.00 -5.77 -10.67
N ALA A 68 30.25 -6.87 -10.79
CA ALA A 68 30.78 -8.21 -11.10
C ALA A 68 29.86 -8.98 -12.06
N ASP A 69 30.48 -9.84 -12.86
CA ASP A 69 29.96 -10.67 -13.95
C ASP A 69 28.51 -11.18 -13.79
N ALA A 70 27.61 -10.75 -14.70
CA ALA A 70 26.18 -11.02 -14.60
C ALA A 70 25.76 -12.27 -15.39
N HIS A 71 25.49 -13.36 -14.67
CA HIS A 71 24.66 -14.46 -15.20
C HIS A 71 23.23 -13.93 -15.41
N ILE A 72 22.88 -13.57 -16.65
CA ILE A 72 21.59 -12.95 -16.97
C ILE A 72 20.50 -14.04 -17.00
N GLU A 73 19.96 -14.38 -15.84
CA GLU A 73 18.65 -15.01 -15.75
C GLU A 73 17.57 -13.96 -16.05
N PRO A 74 16.68 -14.18 -17.04
CA PRO A 74 15.65 -13.22 -17.40
C PRO A 74 14.49 -13.25 -16.39
N HIS A 75 14.74 -12.78 -15.17
CA HIS A 75 13.69 -12.53 -14.18
C HIS A 75 12.82 -11.36 -14.67
N PHE A 76 11.52 -11.60 -14.79
CA PHE A 76 10.57 -10.59 -15.27
C PHE A 76 10.27 -9.56 -14.17
N THR A 77 11.13 -8.55 -14.05
CA THR A 77 11.02 -7.44 -13.09
C THR A 77 9.79 -6.53 -13.31
N GLY A 78 9.05 -6.72 -14.41
CA GLY A 78 7.81 -6.00 -14.68
C GLY A 78 6.57 -6.52 -13.94
N ALA A 79 6.64 -7.65 -13.24
CA ALA A 79 5.47 -8.30 -12.63
C ALA A 79 4.71 -7.38 -11.64
N GLU A 80 5.44 -6.61 -10.84
CA GLU A 80 4.85 -5.69 -9.86
C GLU A 80 4.15 -4.51 -10.54
N VAL A 81 4.82 -3.85 -11.49
CA VAL A 81 4.24 -2.72 -12.23
C VAL A 81 2.99 -3.17 -13.02
N VAL A 82 3.02 -4.35 -13.62
CA VAL A 82 1.84 -4.92 -14.31
C VAL A 82 0.72 -5.23 -13.32
N ARG A 83 1.02 -5.80 -12.15
CA ARG A 83 0.03 -6.04 -11.08
C ARG A 83 -0.62 -4.73 -10.65
N ASP A 84 0.18 -3.71 -10.35
CA ASP A 84 -0.30 -2.44 -9.80
C ASP A 84 -1.17 -1.70 -10.84
N ILE A 85 -0.80 -1.74 -12.14
CA ILE A 85 -1.64 -1.26 -13.26
C ILE A 85 -2.96 -2.05 -13.36
N VAL A 86 -2.93 -3.38 -13.28
CA VAL A 86 -4.13 -4.22 -13.41
C VAL A 86 -5.10 -4.00 -12.24
N VAL A 87 -4.59 -3.83 -11.01
CA VAL A 87 -5.40 -3.48 -9.83
C VAL A 87 -6.01 -2.10 -10.01
N GLY A 88 -5.20 -1.07 -10.33
CA GLY A 88 -5.67 0.30 -10.55
C GLY A 88 -6.72 0.42 -11.67
N LEU A 89 -6.54 -0.31 -12.77
CA LEU A 89 -7.51 -0.38 -13.87
C LEU A 89 -8.82 -1.04 -13.42
N SER A 90 -8.74 -2.12 -12.63
CA SER A 90 -9.91 -2.87 -12.16
C SER A 90 -10.78 -2.02 -11.23
N ASP A 91 -10.17 -1.32 -10.29
CA ASP A 91 -10.88 -0.41 -9.37
C ASP A 91 -11.42 0.83 -10.12
N GLY A 92 -10.57 1.44 -10.96
CA GLY A 92 -10.90 2.64 -11.74
C GLY A 92 -12.00 2.43 -12.81
N LEU A 93 -12.26 1.18 -13.21
CA LEU A 93 -13.42 0.83 -14.04
C LEU A 93 -14.64 0.46 -13.19
N THR A 94 -14.46 -0.37 -12.16
CA THR A 94 -15.59 -0.96 -11.41
C THR A 94 -16.32 0.05 -10.54
N VAL A 95 -15.59 0.89 -9.78
CA VAL A 95 -16.19 1.82 -8.82
C VAL A 95 -16.93 2.97 -9.53
N PRO A 96 -16.36 3.68 -10.51
CA PRO A 96 -17.08 4.74 -11.22
C PRO A 96 -18.25 4.21 -12.06
N PHE A 97 -18.15 2.99 -12.61
CA PHE A 97 -19.27 2.34 -13.30
C PHE A 97 -20.44 2.06 -12.35
N ALA A 98 -20.17 1.44 -11.19
CA ALA A 98 -21.21 1.16 -10.20
C ALA A 98 -21.86 2.45 -9.66
N LEU A 99 -21.06 3.49 -9.38
CA LEU A 99 -21.53 4.80 -8.95
C LEU A 99 -22.44 5.45 -10.00
N THR A 100 -21.98 5.54 -11.25
CA THR A 100 -22.75 6.20 -12.33
C THR A 100 -24.00 5.41 -12.70
N ALA A 101 -23.95 4.08 -12.67
CA ALA A 101 -25.12 3.23 -12.84
C ALA A 101 -26.17 3.46 -11.74
N GLY A 102 -25.77 3.55 -10.46
CA GLY A 102 -26.68 3.88 -9.37
C GLY A 102 -27.32 5.28 -9.51
N LEU A 103 -26.49 6.29 -9.81
CA LEU A 103 -26.94 7.68 -10.00
C LEU A 103 -27.79 7.89 -11.28
N SER A 104 -27.73 7.00 -12.25
CA SER A 104 -28.52 7.10 -13.50
C SER A 104 -30.03 7.20 -13.26
N SER A 105 -30.52 6.59 -12.17
CA SER A 105 -31.91 6.63 -11.72
C SER A 105 -32.43 8.04 -11.39
N LEU A 106 -31.55 9.01 -11.14
CA LEU A 106 -31.91 10.39 -10.77
C LEU A 106 -32.33 11.26 -11.96
N GLY A 107 -32.28 10.75 -13.20
CA GLY A 107 -32.76 11.44 -14.40
C GLY A 107 -31.95 12.67 -14.86
N ASN A 108 -30.87 13.04 -14.14
CA ASN A 108 -30.02 14.18 -14.47
C ASN A 108 -28.63 13.72 -14.93
N SER A 109 -28.44 13.56 -16.24
CA SER A 109 -27.19 13.11 -16.86
C SER A 109 -25.99 13.99 -16.51
N ARG A 110 -26.17 15.31 -16.37
CA ARG A 110 -25.08 16.24 -15.99
C ARG A 110 -24.58 15.95 -14.58
N PHE A 111 -25.47 15.62 -13.65
CA PHE A 111 -25.08 15.26 -12.28
C PHE A 111 -24.29 13.94 -12.25
N VAL A 112 -24.74 12.91 -12.99
CA VAL A 112 -24.06 11.61 -13.10
C VAL A 112 -22.63 11.77 -13.63
N VAL A 113 -22.43 12.54 -14.69
CA VAL A 113 -21.10 12.76 -15.29
C VAL A 113 -20.16 13.50 -14.33
N VAL A 114 -20.63 14.59 -13.69
CA VAL A 114 -19.80 15.35 -12.75
C VAL A 114 -19.43 14.52 -11.52
N ALA A 115 -20.36 13.72 -10.99
CA ALA A 115 -20.09 12.81 -9.88
C ALA A 115 -19.08 11.72 -10.26
N GLY A 116 -19.22 11.09 -11.43
CA GLY A 116 -18.26 10.09 -11.92
C GLY A 116 -16.86 10.65 -12.16
N MET A 117 -16.74 11.86 -12.71
CA MET A 117 -15.43 12.53 -12.87
C MET A 117 -14.80 12.91 -11.52
N ALA A 118 -15.60 13.37 -10.56
CA ALA A 118 -15.11 13.66 -9.21
C ALA A 118 -14.59 12.39 -8.50
N GLU A 119 -15.29 11.27 -8.65
CA GLU A 119 -14.87 9.97 -8.11
C GLU A 119 -13.56 9.49 -8.72
N ILE A 120 -13.40 9.55 -10.04
CA ILE A 120 -12.15 9.15 -10.72
C ILE A 120 -10.95 9.97 -10.22
N VAL A 121 -11.12 11.29 -10.08
CA VAL A 121 -10.05 12.18 -9.57
C VAL A 121 -9.75 11.88 -8.10
N ALA A 122 -10.77 11.70 -7.26
CA ALA A 122 -10.60 11.39 -5.84
C ALA A 122 -9.94 10.02 -5.62
N GLY A 123 -10.38 8.99 -6.35
CA GLY A 123 -9.83 7.65 -6.32
C GLY A 123 -8.37 7.62 -6.77
N GLY A 124 -8.05 8.24 -7.91
CA GLY A 124 -6.68 8.33 -8.41
C GLY A 124 -5.73 9.03 -7.43
N LEU A 125 -6.14 10.16 -6.84
CA LEU A 125 -5.35 10.86 -5.82
C LEU A 125 -5.18 10.03 -4.54
N SER A 126 -6.21 9.27 -4.12
CA SER A 126 -6.15 8.40 -2.94
C SER A 126 -5.21 7.22 -3.16
N MET A 127 -5.26 6.58 -4.33
CA MET A 127 -4.41 5.43 -4.66
C MET A 127 -2.93 5.85 -4.83
N GLY A 128 -2.66 6.90 -5.61
CA GLY A 128 -1.29 7.38 -5.83
C GLY A 128 -0.61 7.89 -4.56
N LEU A 129 -1.33 8.68 -3.74
CA LEU A 129 -0.81 9.10 -2.44
C LEU A 129 -0.65 7.92 -1.47
N GLY A 130 -1.53 6.92 -1.56
CA GLY A 130 -1.43 5.66 -0.80
C GLY A 130 -0.17 4.88 -1.15
N GLY A 131 0.12 4.67 -2.43
CA GLY A 131 1.32 4.01 -2.93
C GLY A 131 2.59 4.74 -2.53
N TYR A 132 2.63 6.07 -2.73
CA TYR A 132 3.74 6.92 -2.30
C TYR A 132 4.02 6.81 -0.79
N LEU A 133 2.98 6.90 0.05
CA LEU A 133 3.14 6.81 1.51
C LEU A 133 3.54 5.40 1.96
N ALA A 134 3.06 4.35 1.30
CA ALA A 134 3.44 2.97 1.59
C ALA A 134 4.94 2.74 1.29
N GLY A 135 5.39 3.06 0.06
CA GLY A 135 6.81 2.95 -0.30
C GLY A 135 7.72 3.85 0.53
N ARG A 136 7.23 5.04 0.93
CA ARG A 136 7.97 5.91 1.85
C ARG A 136 8.13 5.29 3.23
N SER A 137 7.09 4.64 3.75
CA SER A 137 7.13 3.92 5.03
C SER A 137 8.04 2.69 4.97
N GLU A 138 8.12 2.01 3.83
CA GLU A 138 9.02 0.86 3.59
C GLU A 138 10.49 1.30 3.69
N ILE A 139 10.86 2.42 3.05
CA ILE A 139 12.20 3.02 3.14
C ILE A 139 12.53 3.48 4.56
N GLU A 140 11.58 4.15 5.24
CA GLU A 140 11.79 4.61 6.62
C GLU A 140 11.92 3.44 7.61
N HIS A 141 11.21 2.33 7.39
CA HIS A 141 11.36 1.11 8.19
C HIS A 141 12.71 0.43 7.93
N TYR A 142 13.08 0.19 6.67
CA TYR A 142 14.37 -0.40 6.32
C TYR A 142 15.54 0.38 6.93
N THR A 143 15.53 1.71 6.80
CA THR A 143 16.61 2.58 7.32
C THR A 143 16.69 2.55 8.85
N ALA A 144 15.53 2.42 9.52
CA ALA A 144 15.46 2.34 10.98
C ALA A 144 16.05 1.02 11.49
N GLU A 145 15.70 -0.12 10.88
CA GLU A 145 16.28 -1.41 11.26
C GLU A 145 17.76 -1.50 10.88
N GLU A 146 18.19 -1.02 9.71
CA GLU A 146 19.64 -1.01 9.35
C GLU A 146 20.48 -0.21 10.37
N THR A 147 19.94 0.89 10.88
CA THR A 147 20.59 1.70 11.92
C THR A 147 20.68 0.95 13.26
N ARG A 148 19.65 0.14 13.56
CA ARG A 148 19.53 -0.64 14.78
C ARG A 148 20.46 -1.86 14.75
N GLU A 149 20.46 -2.60 13.64
CA GLU A 149 21.34 -3.72 13.34
C GLU A 149 22.83 -3.31 13.46
N ARG A 150 23.17 -2.19 12.81
CA ARG A 150 24.49 -1.54 12.91
C ARG A 150 24.84 -1.11 14.34
N PHE A 151 23.88 -0.93 15.24
CA PHE A 151 24.14 -0.71 16.67
C PHE A 151 24.31 -2.03 17.42
N GLU A 152 23.45 -3.02 17.19
CA GLU A 152 23.47 -4.33 17.85
C GLU A 152 24.79 -5.08 17.54
N ILE A 153 25.19 -5.22 16.27
CA ILE A 153 26.50 -5.80 15.86
C ILE A 153 27.72 -5.13 16.54
N ARG A 154 27.65 -3.83 16.87
CA ARG A 154 28.77 -3.10 17.50
C ARG A 154 28.78 -3.19 19.03
N ASN A 155 27.63 -3.39 19.68
CA ASN A 155 27.51 -3.30 21.14
C ASN A 155 27.30 -4.67 21.80
N VAL A 156 26.69 -5.62 21.08
CA VAL A 156 26.36 -6.97 21.57
C VAL A 156 26.73 -8.06 20.53
N PRO A 157 27.93 -8.03 19.92
CA PRO A 157 28.29 -8.97 18.83
C PRO A 157 28.12 -10.44 19.20
N GLU A 158 28.37 -10.82 20.46
CA GLU A 158 28.19 -12.20 20.94
C GLU A 158 26.74 -12.72 20.80
N LYS A 159 25.75 -11.83 20.82
CA LYS A 159 24.33 -12.15 20.60
C LYS A 159 24.02 -12.26 19.11
N GLU A 160 24.49 -11.32 18.29
CA GLU A 160 24.27 -11.33 16.84
C GLU A 160 24.99 -12.52 16.16
N GLU A 161 26.10 -12.99 16.76
CA GLU A 161 26.76 -14.25 16.39
C GLU A 161 25.91 -15.49 16.70
N GLU A 162 25.10 -15.44 17.77
CA GLU A 162 24.17 -16.52 18.13
C GLU A 162 23.02 -16.61 17.13
N GLU A 163 22.45 -15.46 16.74
CA GLU A 163 21.33 -15.37 15.81
C GLU A 163 21.71 -15.85 14.40
N ILE A 164 22.97 -15.72 13.98
CA ILE A 164 23.46 -16.37 12.75
C ILE A 164 23.41 -17.90 12.84
N TYR A 165 23.67 -18.51 14.01
CA TYR A 165 23.50 -19.96 14.16
C TYR A 165 22.00 -20.34 14.15
N GLU A 166 21.12 -19.54 14.76
CA GLU A 166 19.66 -19.76 14.75
C GLU A 166 19.07 -19.69 13.33
N ILE A 167 19.52 -18.74 12.50
CA ILE A 167 19.12 -18.63 11.07
C ILE A 167 19.44 -19.92 10.28
N PHE A 168 20.52 -20.61 10.63
CA PHE A 168 21.00 -21.79 9.91
C PHE A 168 20.62 -23.14 10.53
N GLU A 169 20.17 -23.17 11.79
CA GLU A 169 19.67 -24.39 12.46
C GLU A 169 18.58 -25.13 11.65
N PRO A 170 17.56 -24.46 11.05
CA PRO A 170 16.54 -25.13 10.23
C PRO A 170 17.09 -25.83 8.98
N TYR A 171 18.28 -25.46 8.52
CA TYR A 171 18.97 -26.07 7.38
C TYR A 171 19.86 -27.24 7.79
N GLY A 172 19.95 -27.55 9.10
CA GLY A 172 20.74 -28.65 9.64
C GLY A 172 22.24 -28.41 9.65
N MET A 173 22.70 -27.17 9.50
CA MET A 173 24.12 -26.83 9.63
C MET A 173 24.50 -26.71 11.11
N HIS A 174 25.65 -27.29 11.49
CA HIS A 174 26.17 -27.18 12.84
C HIS A 174 27.06 -25.94 12.99
N ARG A 175 27.28 -25.49 14.23
CA ARG A 175 28.13 -24.31 14.51
C ARG A 175 29.52 -24.40 13.89
N GLU A 176 30.08 -25.61 13.85
CA GLU A 176 31.39 -25.92 13.26
C GLU A 176 31.45 -25.58 11.75
N ASP A 177 30.35 -25.77 11.02
CA ASP A 177 30.23 -25.47 9.59
C ASP A 177 30.10 -23.96 9.32
N ILE A 178 29.50 -23.23 10.27
CA ILE A 178 29.15 -21.80 10.15
C ILE A 178 30.31 -20.90 10.61
N LEU A 179 31.15 -21.35 11.55
CA LEU A 179 32.30 -20.60 12.08
C LEU A 179 33.20 -19.94 11.01
N PRO A 180 33.54 -20.58 9.87
CA PRO A 180 34.32 -19.94 8.81
C PRO A 180 33.57 -18.79 8.12
N LEU A 181 32.26 -18.93 7.89
CA LEU A 181 31.41 -17.87 7.33
C LEU A 181 31.33 -16.69 8.29
N LEU A 182 31.02 -16.96 9.56
CA LEU A 182 30.91 -15.94 10.61
C LEU A 182 32.22 -15.14 10.76
N THR A 183 33.36 -15.83 10.70
CA THR A 183 34.69 -15.17 10.72
C THR A 183 34.85 -14.17 9.55
N ARG A 184 34.35 -14.49 8.36
CA ARG A 184 34.38 -13.58 7.19
C ARG A 184 33.39 -12.42 7.29
N LEU A 185 32.24 -12.63 7.93
CA LEU A 185 31.29 -11.54 8.22
C LEU A 185 31.87 -10.57 9.26
N LYS A 186 32.57 -11.08 10.29
CA LYS A 186 33.30 -10.28 11.29
C LYS A 186 34.43 -9.44 10.68
N GLU A 187 35.09 -9.93 9.62
CA GLU A 187 36.07 -9.14 8.85
C GLU A 187 35.42 -7.97 8.05
N LYS A 188 34.12 -8.04 7.75
CA LYS A 188 33.40 -7.09 6.87
C LYS A 188 32.02 -6.72 7.44
N PRO A 189 31.94 -5.82 8.44
CA PRO A 189 30.69 -5.49 9.12
C PRO A 189 29.53 -5.06 8.22
N GLU A 190 29.78 -4.41 7.08
CA GLU A 190 28.72 -4.04 6.13
C GLU A 190 28.03 -5.26 5.50
N LEU A 191 28.79 -6.33 5.20
CA LEU A 191 28.22 -7.58 4.68
C LEU A 191 27.50 -8.37 5.79
N TRP A 192 27.91 -8.20 7.04
CA TRP A 192 27.19 -8.77 8.19
C TRP A 192 25.84 -8.08 8.36
N ILE A 193 25.79 -6.74 8.34
CA ILE A 193 24.52 -5.98 8.38
C ILE A 193 23.62 -6.37 7.20
N GLU A 194 24.16 -6.43 5.97
CA GLU A 194 23.37 -6.86 4.80
C GLU A 194 22.86 -8.31 4.93
N PHE A 195 23.64 -9.21 5.53
CA PHE A 195 23.23 -10.58 5.83
C PHE A 195 22.07 -10.61 6.84
N MET A 196 22.18 -9.93 7.98
CA MET A 196 21.14 -9.92 9.03
C MET A 196 19.85 -9.28 8.51
N MET A 197 19.96 -8.11 7.88
CA MET A 197 18.81 -7.44 7.23
C MET A 197 18.08 -8.38 6.27
N LYS A 198 18.79 -9.20 5.48
CA LYS A 198 18.19 -10.10 4.50
C LYS A 198 17.67 -11.43 5.06
N TYR A 199 18.39 -12.07 5.99
CA TYR A 199 18.10 -13.44 6.44
C TYR A 199 17.42 -13.53 7.80
N GLU A 200 17.62 -12.55 8.69
CA GLU A 200 16.93 -12.47 9.98
C GLU A 200 15.63 -11.67 9.83
N LEU A 201 15.75 -10.42 9.35
CA LEU A 201 14.61 -9.49 9.25
C LEU A 201 13.81 -9.64 7.95
N ASN A 202 14.32 -10.40 6.97
CA ASN A 202 13.72 -10.59 5.65
C ASN A 202 13.43 -9.26 4.90
N LEU A 203 14.29 -8.26 5.10
CA LEU A 203 14.22 -6.93 4.50
C LEU A 203 15.23 -6.79 3.35
N GLU A 204 14.72 -6.61 2.14
CA GLU A 204 15.57 -6.25 0.98
C GLU A 204 15.68 -4.73 0.83
N LYS A 205 16.82 -4.26 0.29
CA LYS A 205 17.10 -2.83 0.14
C LYS A 205 16.10 -2.17 -0.83
N PRO A 206 15.24 -1.25 -0.38
CA PRO A 206 14.17 -0.71 -1.19
C PRO A 206 14.70 0.16 -2.33
N ASN A 207 14.27 -0.12 -3.56
CA ASN A 207 14.65 0.65 -4.74
C ASN A 207 13.99 2.04 -4.72
N SER A 208 14.78 3.10 -4.58
CA SER A 208 14.28 4.48 -4.46
C SER A 208 13.43 4.96 -5.65
N SER A 209 13.57 4.35 -6.84
CA SER A 209 12.74 4.67 -8.00
C SER A 209 11.29 4.14 -7.89
N ARG A 210 11.05 3.09 -7.10
CA ARG A 210 9.73 2.49 -6.87
C ARG A 210 8.72 3.47 -6.27
N LEU A 211 9.19 4.43 -5.46
CA LEU A 211 8.36 5.52 -4.87
C LEU A 211 7.51 6.29 -5.87
N TRP A 212 8.00 6.44 -7.10
CA TRP A 212 7.38 7.28 -8.15
C TRP A 212 6.79 6.46 -9.30
N ILE A 213 7.11 5.17 -9.37
CA ILE A 213 6.60 4.24 -10.40
C ILE A 213 5.31 3.57 -9.92
N SER A 214 5.13 3.40 -8.61
CA SER A 214 3.96 2.79 -7.97
C SER A 214 2.93 3.82 -7.45
N ALA A 215 3.02 5.09 -7.86
CA ALA A 215 2.21 6.21 -7.39
C ALA A 215 1.55 6.97 -8.56
#